data_AF-A0A8J5IN94-F1
#
_entry.id   AF-A0A8J5IN94-F1
#
_cell.length_a   1.000
_cell.length_b   1.000
_cell.length_c   1.000
_cell.angle_alpha   90.00
_cell.angle_beta   90.00
_cell.angle_gamma   90.00
#
_symmetry.space_group_name_H-M   'P 1'
#
loop_
_entity.id
_entity.type
_entity.pdbx_description
1 polymer ?
#
loop_
_entity_poly.entity_id
_entity_poly.type
_entity_poly.pdbx_seq_one_letter_code
_entity_poly.pdbx_strand_id
1 'polypeptide(L)'
;MTNAVSASSSSRNVVIHVFDEYRKSSKEFTCQRDLLLAKMKYFQAYLNEANEHDEIDISVHCDVEIFELLVEYMHQRDHEWQPRITLDNIASILVSSEFLQMEELVEECVAFISGRVQEFMLLRVDFGCLSDATVAKIANNCTPEQLQTLHDPKDKILSKLRRKKVEVLVKNVQDSGRRLELCMNCELFFIKGDRDSVGCHKGKRQIGVHGELVGRHEAKTGWQVETFLRDLGVDKSMSWNAAYWYIWGVTKYFHCSVCKHRCSLLELEDCAYHPGTIVGHGPAAKYSCCSARIFSADEISMHGCKTTAHVAIDDDRHSDVSRFSNIVTLPGMWEKIHACEKVARAQGSPSSGDAGGGGRIDVSSLFPPPQPKKDVTSAVERELSSRKLNAGGEGGSSGYRKQCKVLQLQEKDRIRCQDLARQLLLQRK
;
A
#
# COMPACT_ATOMS: atom_id res chain seq x y z
N MET A 1 63.55 41.14 -20.77
CA MET A 1 62.49 40.49 -21.56
C MET A 1 62.46 39.05 -21.04
N THR A 2 61.47 38.55 -20.31
CA THR A 2 60.03 38.79 -20.29
C THR A 2 59.49 38.52 -18.88
N ASN A 3 58.65 39.43 -18.38
CA ASN A 3 57.95 39.34 -17.09
C ASN A 3 57.05 38.10 -17.05
N ALA A 4 57.21 37.27 -16.01
CA ALA A 4 56.16 36.34 -15.57
C ALA A 4 55.11 37.18 -14.83
N VAL A 5 54.07 37.58 -15.55
CA VAL A 5 52.86 38.17 -14.95
C VAL A 5 52.10 37.02 -14.30
N SER A 6 52.21 36.92 -12.98
CA SER A 6 51.30 36.18 -12.13
C SER A 6 49.88 36.68 -12.38
N ALA A 7 49.04 35.83 -13.00
CA ALA A 7 47.63 36.06 -13.17
C ALA A 7 46.96 36.08 -11.79
N SER A 8 46.77 37.27 -11.23
CA SER A 8 45.90 37.47 -10.07
C SER A 8 44.48 37.15 -10.50
N SER A 9 43.92 36.02 -10.07
CA SER A 9 42.47 35.83 -10.10
C SER A 9 41.87 36.92 -9.22
N SER A 10 41.29 37.96 -9.82
CA SER A 10 40.56 38.98 -9.08
C SER A 10 39.39 38.29 -8.38
N SER A 11 39.55 37.95 -7.11
CA SER A 11 38.50 37.39 -6.27
C SER A 11 37.38 38.43 -6.19
N ARG A 12 36.35 38.27 -7.04
CA ARG A 12 35.15 39.10 -7.00
C ARG A 12 34.43 38.76 -5.72
N ASN A 13 34.56 39.65 -4.74
CA ASN A 13 33.89 39.53 -3.46
C ASN A 13 32.50 40.17 -3.57
N VAL A 14 31.52 39.54 -2.95
CA VAL A 14 30.15 40.04 -2.78
C VAL A 14 29.97 40.40 -1.32
N VAL A 15 29.39 41.56 -1.05
CA VAL A 15 29.04 42.00 0.30
C VAL A 15 27.56 41.71 0.51
N ILE A 16 27.25 41.01 1.59
CA ILE A 16 25.89 40.68 2.01
C ILE A 16 25.62 41.36 3.35
N HIS A 17 24.65 42.26 3.39
CA HIS A 17 24.21 42.95 4.59
C HIS A 17 23.09 42.14 5.25
N VAL A 18 23.34 41.62 6.45
CA VAL A 18 22.37 40.80 7.19
C VAL A 18 21.78 41.60 8.32
N PHE A 19 20.45 41.64 8.39
CA PHE A 19 19.68 42.36 9.40
C PHE A 19 18.82 41.39 10.22
N ASP A 20 19.08 41.32 11.52
CA ASP A 20 18.23 40.63 12.48
C ASP A 20 17.24 41.63 13.08
N GLU A 21 16.00 41.60 12.61
CA GLU A 21 14.94 42.51 13.07
C GLU A 21 14.53 42.24 14.52
N TYR A 22 14.65 41.00 14.99
CA TYR A 22 14.22 40.59 16.32
C TYR A 22 15.22 41.06 17.39
N ARG A 23 16.51 40.83 17.13
CA ARG A 23 17.61 41.22 18.04
C ARG A 23 18.12 42.63 17.78
N LYS A 24 17.66 43.27 16.71
CA LYS A 24 18.07 44.61 16.25
C LYS A 24 19.59 44.70 16.06
N SER A 25 20.18 43.67 15.47
CA SER A 25 21.60 43.60 15.13
C SER A 25 21.77 43.51 13.61
N SER A 26 22.83 44.11 13.09
CA SER A 26 23.21 43.96 11.69
C SER A 26 24.69 43.64 11.56
N LYS A 27 25.05 42.87 10.53
CA LYS A 27 26.44 42.48 10.25
C LYS A 27 26.64 42.32 8.74
N GLU A 28 27.81 42.70 8.27
CA GLU A 28 28.21 42.59 6.87
C GLU A 28 29.10 41.37 6.68
N PHE A 29 28.81 40.57 5.67
CA PHE A 29 29.56 39.37 5.33
C PHE A 29 30.16 39.53 3.93
N THR A 30 31.47 39.38 3.82
CA THR A 30 32.18 39.42 2.54
C THR A 30 32.48 38.00 2.08
N CYS A 31 31.90 37.59 0.95
CA CYS A 31 32.01 36.23 0.42
C CYS A 31 32.62 36.23 -0.98
N GLN A 32 33.43 35.22 -1.31
CA GLN A 32 33.88 35.01 -2.68
C GLN A 32 32.70 34.57 -3.56
N ARG A 33 32.48 35.26 -4.69
CA ARG A 33 31.35 35.00 -5.59
C ARG A 33 31.24 33.53 -6.01
N ASP A 34 32.35 32.95 -6.47
CA ASP A 34 32.34 31.58 -6.99
C ASP A 34 31.98 30.55 -5.91
N LEU A 35 32.50 30.74 -4.69
CA LEU A 35 32.17 29.90 -3.54
C LEU A 35 30.71 30.07 -3.11
N LEU A 36 30.20 31.30 -3.10
CA LEU A 36 28.81 31.62 -2.79
C LEU A 36 27.85 30.93 -3.78
N LEU A 37 28.11 31.05 -5.08
CA LEU A 37 27.28 30.42 -6.11
C LEU A 37 27.38 28.89 -6.10
N ALA A 38 28.53 28.34 -5.71
CA ALA A 38 28.72 26.89 -5.58
C ALA A 38 27.97 26.30 -4.38
N LYS A 39 27.97 26.98 -3.23
CA LYS A 39 27.40 26.46 -1.97
C LYS A 39 25.97 26.94 -1.66
N MET A 40 25.57 28.11 -2.14
CA MET A 40 24.24 28.71 -1.93
C MET A 40 23.57 28.99 -3.29
N LYS A 41 22.89 27.98 -3.84
CA LYS A 41 22.31 28.06 -5.19
C LYS A 41 21.24 29.14 -5.34
N TYR A 42 20.61 29.58 -4.23
CA TYR A 42 19.64 30.68 -4.23
C TYR A 42 20.18 31.95 -4.92
N PHE A 43 21.46 32.29 -4.70
CA PHE A 43 22.05 33.49 -5.27
C PHE A 43 22.36 33.39 -6.77
N GLN A 44 22.33 32.19 -7.36
CA GLN A 44 22.57 32.00 -8.80
C GLN A 44 21.55 32.72 -9.68
N ALA A 45 20.34 32.97 -9.17
CA ALA A 45 19.29 33.67 -9.89
C ALA A 45 19.46 35.20 -9.94
N TYR A 46 20.33 35.75 -9.08
CA TYR A 46 20.55 37.20 -8.93
C TYR A 46 21.96 37.62 -9.39
N LEU A 47 22.94 36.73 -9.22
CA LEU A 47 24.35 36.94 -9.52
C LEU A 47 24.73 36.22 -10.83
N ASN A 48 23.98 36.44 -11.91
CA ASN A 48 24.16 35.77 -13.20
C ASN A 48 25.32 36.43 -13.98
N GLU A 49 25.77 35.81 -15.08
CA GLU A 49 26.80 36.40 -15.98
C GLU A 49 26.36 37.73 -16.62
N ALA A 50 25.06 37.99 -16.72
CA ALA A 50 24.54 39.25 -17.27
C ALA A 50 24.79 40.48 -16.38
N ASN A 51 24.93 40.27 -15.06
CA ASN A 51 25.11 41.34 -14.07
C ASN A 51 26.51 41.27 -13.43
N GLU A 52 27.49 40.78 -14.19
CA GLU A 52 28.85 40.48 -13.72
C GLU A 52 29.65 41.72 -13.32
N HIS A 53 29.21 42.91 -13.78
CA HIS A 53 29.85 44.20 -13.51
C HIS A 53 29.07 45.10 -12.54
N ASP A 54 27.90 44.66 -12.06
CA ASP A 54 27.08 45.46 -11.16
C ASP A 54 27.56 45.30 -9.71
N GLU A 55 27.70 46.41 -8.99
CA GLU A 55 27.79 46.41 -7.52
C GLU A 55 26.42 46.02 -6.96
N ILE A 56 26.19 44.71 -6.85
CA ILE A 56 24.93 44.17 -6.31
C ILE A 56 25.02 44.18 -4.78
N ASP A 57 24.30 45.12 -4.19
CA ASP A 57 24.05 45.16 -2.75
C ASP A 57 22.95 44.15 -2.39
N ILE A 58 23.34 43.10 -1.64
CA ILE A 58 22.43 42.05 -1.19
C ILE A 58 22.12 42.29 0.29
N SER A 59 20.86 42.58 0.58
CA SER A 59 20.35 42.66 1.95
C SER A 59 19.50 41.43 2.29
N VAL A 60 19.79 40.77 3.42
CA VAL A 60 19.08 39.57 3.91
C VAL A 60 18.55 39.83 5.31
N HIS A 61 17.29 39.51 5.55
CA HIS A 61 16.67 39.65 6.88
C HIS A 61 16.58 38.27 7.55
N CYS A 62 17.54 37.96 8.43
CA CYS A 62 17.56 36.71 9.18
C CYS A 62 18.37 36.84 10.48
N ASP A 63 18.37 35.78 11.28
CA ASP A 63 19.22 35.69 12.47
C ASP A 63 20.70 35.78 12.05
N VAL A 64 21.40 36.78 12.58
CA VAL A 64 22.81 37.07 12.26
C VAL A 64 23.74 35.95 12.73
N GLU A 65 23.45 35.30 13.87
CA GLU A 65 24.27 34.21 14.41
C GLU A 65 24.12 32.96 13.55
N ILE A 66 22.92 32.67 13.06
CA ILE A 66 22.68 31.56 12.13
C ILE A 66 23.38 31.83 10.79
N PHE A 67 23.27 33.04 10.24
CA PHE A 67 23.93 33.36 8.98
C PHE A 67 25.45 33.28 9.09
N GLU A 68 26.02 33.74 10.21
CA GLU A 68 27.45 33.59 10.50
C GLU A 68 27.87 32.12 10.47
N LEU A 69 27.11 31.23 11.11
CA LEU A 69 27.37 29.79 11.07
C LEU A 69 27.29 29.21 9.65
N LEU A 70 26.37 29.69 8.81
CA LEU A 70 26.27 29.26 7.41
C LEU A 70 27.48 29.74 6.57
N VAL A 71 27.94 30.96 6.80
CA VAL A 71 29.13 31.51 6.14
C VAL A 71 30.39 30.77 6.60
N GLU A 72 30.53 30.51 7.90
CA GLU A 72 31.59 29.64 8.44
C GLU A 72 31.52 28.27 7.78
N TYR A 73 30.32 27.72 7.61
CA TYR A 73 30.12 26.43 6.97
C TYR A 73 30.65 26.42 5.52
N MET A 74 30.38 27.46 4.75
CA MET A 74 30.84 27.58 3.36
C MET A 74 32.37 27.65 3.22
N HIS A 75 33.04 28.30 4.16
CA HIS A 75 34.48 28.56 4.08
C HIS A 75 35.34 27.34 4.47
N GLN A 76 34.72 26.25 4.92
CA GLN A 76 35.42 25.03 5.27
C GLN A 76 36.10 24.39 4.06
N ARG A 77 37.36 24.01 4.24
CA ARG A 77 38.18 23.34 3.22
C ARG A 77 38.54 21.89 3.56
N ASP A 78 38.30 21.44 4.80
CA ASP A 78 38.68 20.11 5.30
C ASP A 78 37.58 19.49 6.17
N HIS A 79 37.50 18.15 6.15
CA HIS A 79 36.47 17.31 6.78
C HIS A 79 36.48 17.30 8.33
N GLU A 80 37.25 18.17 9.00
CA GLU A 80 37.38 18.17 10.46
C GLU A 80 36.43 19.13 11.18
N TRP A 81 35.96 20.18 10.51
CA TRP A 81 34.97 21.08 11.11
C TRP A 81 33.57 20.55 10.78
N GLN A 82 32.73 20.44 11.79
CA GLN A 82 31.30 20.22 11.62
C GLN A 82 30.61 21.46 12.18
N PRO A 83 29.60 22.01 11.48
CA PRO A 83 28.76 23.03 12.08
C PRO A 83 28.28 22.48 13.43
N ARG A 84 28.35 23.30 14.48
CA ARG A 84 27.89 22.92 15.82
C ARG A 84 26.36 22.83 15.81
N ILE A 85 25.84 21.82 15.14
CA ILE A 85 24.42 21.50 15.06
C ILE A 85 24.01 21.01 16.44
N THR A 86 23.12 21.76 17.08
CA THR A 86 22.52 21.45 18.38
C THR A 86 21.01 21.40 18.23
N LEU A 87 20.31 20.80 19.19
CA LEU A 87 18.85 20.76 19.14
C LEU A 87 18.22 22.17 19.19
N ASP A 88 18.91 23.14 19.77
CA ASP A 88 18.38 24.51 19.92
C ASP A 88 18.47 25.31 18.61
N ASN A 89 19.51 25.09 17.80
CA ASN A 89 19.74 25.85 16.57
C ASN A 89 19.31 25.11 15.29
N ILE A 90 19.11 23.79 15.35
CA ILE A 90 18.90 22.97 14.15
C ILE A 90 17.67 23.37 13.33
N ALA A 91 16.57 23.79 13.97
CA ALA A 91 15.39 24.23 13.24
C ALA A 91 15.69 25.49 12.41
N SER A 92 16.39 26.47 13.01
CA SER A 92 16.79 27.71 12.33
C SER A 92 17.82 27.47 11.24
N ILE A 93 18.81 26.60 11.48
CA ILE A 93 19.80 26.20 10.47
C ILE A 93 19.10 25.49 9.30
N LEU A 94 18.18 24.56 9.57
CA LEU A 94 17.49 23.78 8.55
C LEU A 94 16.61 24.66 7.65
N VAL A 95 15.83 25.59 8.24
CA VAL A 95 15.01 26.53 7.45
C VAL A 95 15.88 27.46 6.60
N SER A 96 16.96 27.99 7.18
CA SER A 96 17.84 28.93 6.48
C SER A 96 18.66 28.25 5.38
N SER A 97 19.19 27.05 5.63
CA SER A 97 19.93 26.26 4.65
C SER A 97 19.04 25.75 3.52
N GLU A 98 17.78 25.40 3.80
CA GLU A 98 16.80 25.08 2.77
C GLU A 98 16.48 26.29 1.89
N PHE A 99 16.23 27.45 2.50
CA PHE A 99 15.94 28.69 1.78
C PHE A 99 17.08 29.11 0.85
N LEU A 100 18.33 29.03 1.34
CA LEU A 100 19.54 29.36 0.60
C LEU A 100 20.00 28.23 -0.35
N GLN A 101 19.26 27.12 -0.39
CA GLN A 101 19.51 25.96 -1.27
C GLN A 101 20.88 25.29 -1.02
N MET A 102 21.25 25.13 0.25
CA MET A 102 22.46 24.43 0.71
C MET A 102 22.18 22.94 0.94
N GLU A 103 22.10 22.16 -0.14
CA GLU A 103 21.63 20.75 -0.11
C GLU A 103 22.42 19.85 0.84
N GLU A 104 23.76 19.92 0.85
CA GLU A 104 24.63 19.12 1.71
C GLU A 104 24.32 19.34 3.21
N LEU A 105 24.22 20.61 3.62
CA LEU A 105 23.90 20.98 5.00
C LEU A 105 22.48 20.55 5.41
N VAL A 106 21.52 20.61 4.48
CA VAL A 106 20.16 20.11 4.72
C VAL A 106 20.19 18.60 4.99
N GLU A 107 20.98 17.84 4.24
CA GLU A 107 21.13 16.40 4.45
C GLU A 107 21.80 16.07 5.79
N GLU A 108 22.85 16.81 6.17
CA GLU A 108 23.48 16.69 7.49
C GLU A 108 22.49 16.98 8.63
N CYS A 109 21.70 18.06 8.51
CA CYS A 109 20.66 18.40 9.48
C CYS A 109 19.59 17.30 9.58
N VAL A 110 19.13 16.78 8.44
CA VAL A 110 18.14 15.68 8.41
C VAL A 110 18.70 14.42 9.08
N ALA A 111 19.95 14.05 8.79
CA ALA A 111 20.61 12.90 9.41
C ALA A 111 20.72 13.06 10.93
N PHE A 112 21.09 14.27 11.39
CA PHE A 112 21.13 14.60 12.82
C PHE A 112 19.75 14.44 13.48
N ILE A 113 18.69 14.94 12.83
CA ILE A 113 17.30 14.83 13.33
C ILE A 113 16.88 13.36 13.39
N SER A 114 17.16 12.56 12.36
CA SER A 114 16.73 11.17 12.30
C SER A 114 17.31 10.30 13.42
N GLY A 115 18.51 10.62 13.92
CA GLY A 115 19.08 9.96 15.10
C GLY A 115 18.42 10.35 16.44
N ARG A 116 17.75 11.52 16.51
CA ARG A 116 17.21 12.12 17.75
C ARG A 116 15.80 12.69 17.58
N VAL A 117 14.99 12.04 16.75
CA VAL A 117 13.69 12.59 16.34
C VAL A 117 12.74 12.82 17.52
N GLN A 118 12.79 11.96 18.54
CA GLN A 118 11.98 12.10 19.75
C GLN A 118 12.34 13.37 20.54
N GLU A 119 13.63 13.66 20.71
CA GLU A 119 14.09 14.89 21.38
C GLU A 119 13.74 16.13 20.56
N PHE A 120 13.94 16.06 19.24
CA PHE A 120 13.57 17.13 18.31
C PHE A 120 12.09 17.50 18.42
N MET A 121 11.18 16.51 18.47
CA MET A 121 9.75 16.78 18.63
C MET A 121 9.36 17.36 19.99
N LEU A 122 10.19 17.23 21.03
CA LEU A 122 9.89 17.79 22.34
C LEU A 122 10.32 19.27 22.49
N LEU A 123 11.08 19.80 21.52
CA LEU A 123 11.50 21.20 21.51
C LEU A 123 10.32 22.18 21.57
N ARG A 124 10.48 23.32 22.23
CA ARG A 124 9.44 24.35 22.35
C ARG A 124 9.38 25.26 21.11
N VAL A 125 9.57 24.69 19.94
CA VAL A 125 9.57 25.39 18.65
C VAL A 125 8.38 24.91 17.83
N ASP A 126 7.82 25.82 17.04
CA ASP A 126 6.82 25.47 16.03
C ASP A 126 7.53 25.04 14.73
N PHE A 127 7.22 23.84 14.26
CA PHE A 127 7.75 23.28 13.01
C PHE A 127 6.88 23.63 11.80
N GLY A 128 5.92 24.53 11.95
CA GLY A 128 5.10 25.08 10.87
C GLY A 128 5.93 25.71 9.73
N CYS A 129 7.12 26.22 10.03
CA CYS A 129 8.03 26.83 9.06
C CYS A 129 8.80 25.84 8.18
N LEU A 130 8.81 24.54 8.52
CA LEU A 130 9.48 23.54 7.70
C LEU A 130 8.70 23.27 6.42
N SER A 131 9.41 23.23 5.29
CA SER A 131 8.79 22.92 4.01
C SER A 131 8.29 21.47 3.96
N ASP A 132 7.31 21.21 3.08
CA ASP A 132 6.83 19.85 2.82
C ASP A 132 7.94 18.93 2.25
N ALA A 133 8.96 19.50 1.60
CA ALA A 133 10.11 18.77 1.07
C ALA A 133 11.06 18.32 2.20
N THR A 134 11.38 19.22 3.13
CA THR A 134 12.19 18.90 4.32
C THR A 134 11.50 17.87 5.20
N VAL A 135 10.19 18.03 5.45
CA VAL A 135 9.42 17.04 6.21
C VAL A 135 9.44 15.68 5.52
N ALA A 136 9.37 15.63 4.18
CA ALA A 136 9.49 14.38 3.43
C ALA A 136 10.89 13.76 3.56
N LYS A 137 11.97 14.56 3.52
CA LYS A 137 13.35 14.08 3.76
C LYS A 137 13.49 13.46 5.15
N ILE A 138 12.97 14.11 6.19
CA ILE A 138 12.99 13.58 7.57
C ILE A 138 12.18 12.28 7.64
N ALA A 139 10.96 12.25 7.10
CA ALA A 139 10.10 11.06 7.10
C ALA A 139 10.72 9.87 6.36
N ASN A 140 11.48 10.12 5.29
CA ASN A 140 12.18 9.07 4.54
C ASN A 140 13.33 8.44 5.32
N ASN A 141 14.05 9.22 6.12
CA ASN A 141 15.13 8.73 6.97
C ASN A 141 14.64 8.04 8.26
N CYS A 142 13.39 8.26 8.67
CA CYS A 142 12.77 7.52 9.78
C CYS A 142 12.19 6.18 9.31
N THR A 143 12.41 5.12 10.09
CA THR A 143 11.73 3.83 9.87
C THR A 143 10.26 3.91 10.31
N PRO A 144 9.35 3.13 9.69
CA PRO A 144 7.96 3.05 10.14
C PRO A 144 7.80 2.67 11.62
N GLU A 145 8.66 1.76 12.10
CA GLU A 145 8.68 1.30 13.48
C GLU A 145 9.11 2.42 14.44
N GLN A 146 10.13 3.20 14.06
CA GLN A 146 10.48 4.42 14.82
C GLN A 146 9.27 5.35 14.90
N LEU A 147 8.67 5.73 13.77
CA LEU A 147 7.52 6.66 13.70
C LEU A 147 6.31 6.22 14.54
N GLN A 148 6.16 4.92 14.78
CA GLN A 148 5.09 4.39 15.60
C GLN A 148 5.32 4.57 17.09
N THR A 149 6.57 4.45 17.55
CA THR A 149 6.94 4.64 18.97
C THR A 149 6.99 6.12 19.38
N LEU A 150 7.06 7.01 18.41
CA LEU A 150 7.12 8.45 18.61
C LEU A 150 5.89 9.02 19.29
N HIS A 151 6.13 9.93 20.23
CA HIS A 151 5.10 10.66 20.94
C HIS A 151 5.25 12.18 20.75
N ASP A 152 4.23 12.80 20.16
CA ASP A 152 4.12 14.24 19.93
C ASP A 152 2.77 14.72 20.49
N PRO A 153 2.72 15.17 21.76
CA PRO A 153 1.46 15.51 22.43
C PRO A 153 0.75 16.72 21.82
N LYS A 154 1.47 17.57 21.09
CA LYS A 154 0.93 18.76 20.43
C LYS A 154 0.78 18.58 18.91
N ASP A 155 1.12 17.41 18.39
CA ASP A 155 1.13 17.08 16.97
C ASP A 155 1.76 18.17 16.08
N LYS A 156 2.95 18.65 16.49
CA LYS A 156 3.66 19.73 15.79
C LYS A 156 4.20 19.26 14.43
N ILE A 157 4.62 18.00 14.33
CA ILE A 157 5.22 17.46 13.09
C ILE A 157 4.89 15.98 12.86
N LEU A 158 4.54 15.21 13.90
CA LEU A 158 4.42 13.75 13.80
C LEU A 158 3.37 13.29 12.78
N SER A 159 2.17 13.89 12.75
CA SER A 159 1.17 13.59 11.73
C SER A 159 1.65 13.95 10.32
N LYS A 160 2.41 15.05 10.16
CA LYS A 160 2.98 15.42 8.86
C LYS A 160 4.02 14.38 8.40
N LEU A 161 4.88 13.89 9.31
CA LEU A 161 5.85 12.82 9.00
C LEU A 161 5.15 11.53 8.57
N ARG A 162 4.13 11.10 9.32
CA ARG A 162 3.34 9.90 9.00
C ARG A 162 2.60 10.06 7.67
N ARG A 163 2.00 11.23 7.41
CA ARG A 163 1.40 11.58 6.11
C ARG A 163 2.41 11.43 4.97
N LYS A 164 3.59 12.04 5.09
CA LYS A 164 4.63 11.92 4.07
C LYS A 164 5.08 10.47 3.85
N LYS A 165 5.13 9.65 4.90
CA LYS A 165 5.42 8.22 4.76
C LYS A 165 4.37 7.47 3.94
N VAL A 166 3.09 7.79 4.14
CA VAL A 166 1.97 7.25 3.33
C VAL A 166 2.07 7.70 1.88
N GLU A 167 2.30 8.99 1.64
CA GLU A 167 2.46 9.54 0.28
C GLU A 167 3.60 8.85 -0.47
N VAL A 168 4.74 8.64 0.18
CA VAL A 168 5.90 7.93 -0.40
C VAL A 168 5.57 6.46 -0.69
N LEU A 169 4.86 5.78 0.20
CA LEU A 169 4.44 4.40 -0.01
C LEU A 169 3.56 4.26 -1.26
N VAL A 170 2.57 5.16 -1.42
CA VAL A 170 1.69 5.19 -2.60
C VAL A 170 2.48 5.54 -3.86
N LYS A 171 3.37 6.53 -3.79
CA LYS A 171 4.22 6.93 -4.91
C LYS A 171 5.12 5.78 -5.38
N ASN A 172 5.74 5.03 -4.47
CA ASN A 172 6.58 3.87 -4.83
C ASN A 172 5.80 2.79 -5.59
N VAL A 173 4.51 2.59 -5.25
CA VAL A 173 3.63 1.68 -5.99
C VAL A 173 3.38 2.24 -7.41
N GLN A 174 3.09 3.54 -7.52
CA GLN A 174 2.83 4.23 -8.79
C GLN A 174 4.06 4.25 -9.72
N ASP A 175 5.24 4.55 -9.19
CA ASP A 175 6.51 4.58 -9.91
C ASP A 175 6.87 3.20 -10.51
N SER A 176 6.36 2.12 -9.90
CA SER A 176 6.48 0.75 -10.42
C SER A 176 5.51 0.43 -11.58
N GLY A 177 4.74 1.41 -12.07
CA GLY A 177 3.68 1.20 -13.08
C GLY A 177 2.43 0.52 -12.55
N ARG A 178 2.31 0.34 -11.23
CA ARG A 178 1.18 -0.29 -10.55
C ARG A 178 0.29 0.78 -9.93
N ARG A 179 -0.99 0.50 -9.68
CA ARG A 179 -1.89 1.48 -9.04
C ARG A 179 -2.64 0.85 -7.89
N LEU A 180 -2.71 1.55 -6.77
CA LEU A 180 -3.60 1.19 -5.66
C LEU A 180 -5.02 1.59 -6.07
N GLU A 181 -5.96 0.64 -6.09
CA GLU A 181 -7.36 0.87 -6.43
C GLU A 181 -8.29 0.19 -5.41
N LEU A 182 -9.50 0.72 -5.24
CA LEU A 182 -10.54 0.10 -4.41
C LEU A 182 -11.39 -0.84 -5.26
N CYS A 183 -11.60 -2.07 -4.79
CA CYS A 183 -12.40 -3.05 -5.50
C CYS A 183 -13.90 -2.77 -5.32
N MET A 184 -14.70 -2.79 -6.39
CA MET A 184 -16.15 -2.60 -6.31
C MET A 184 -16.91 -3.80 -5.71
N ASN A 185 -16.29 -4.99 -5.68
CA ASN A 185 -16.92 -6.23 -5.22
C ASN A 185 -16.60 -6.52 -3.74
N CYS A 186 -15.31 -6.51 -3.38
CA CYS A 186 -14.88 -6.75 -2.00
C CYS A 186 -14.72 -5.48 -1.17
N GLU A 187 -14.70 -4.30 -1.80
CA GLU A 187 -14.52 -3.02 -1.12
C GLU A 187 -13.22 -2.95 -0.30
N LEU A 188 -12.21 -3.70 -0.74
CA LEU A 188 -10.85 -3.68 -0.21
C LEU A 188 -9.91 -3.09 -1.27
N PHE A 189 -8.81 -2.49 -0.80
CA PHE A 189 -7.75 -2.05 -1.69
C PHE A 189 -7.04 -3.25 -2.33
N PHE A 190 -6.63 -3.07 -3.57
CA PHE A 190 -5.80 -4.02 -4.31
C PHE A 190 -4.85 -3.26 -5.23
N ILE A 191 -3.79 -3.93 -5.66
CA ILE A 191 -2.85 -3.37 -6.63
C ILE A 191 -3.23 -3.82 -8.03
N LYS A 192 -3.62 -2.87 -8.87
CA LYS A 192 -3.85 -3.10 -10.29
C LYS A 192 -2.54 -3.11 -11.07
N GLY A 193 -2.44 -4.04 -12.01
CA GLY A 193 -1.23 -4.27 -12.79
C GLY A 193 -0.23 -5.22 -12.11
N ASP A 194 -0.55 -5.71 -10.90
CA ASP A 194 0.22 -6.76 -10.27
C ASP A 194 -0.14 -8.12 -10.89
N ARG A 195 0.86 -8.81 -11.44
CA ARG A 195 0.68 -10.14 -12.03
C ARG A 195 0.43 -11.20 -10.96
N ASP A 196 0.87 -10.93 -9.74
CA ASP A 196 0.77 -11.83 -8.58
C ASP A 196 -0.30 -11.34 -7.58
N SER A 197 -1.30 -10.61 -8.06
CA SER A 197 -2.39 -10.10 -7.22
C SER A 197 -3.23 -11.25 -6.66
N VAL A 198 -3.57 -11.17 -5.37
CA VAL A 198 -4.51 -12.11 -4.74
C VAL A 198 -5.88 -11.98 -5.41
N GLY A 199 -6.56 -13.11 -5.61
CA GLY A 199 -7.89 -13.12 -6.21
C GLY A 199 -8.96 -12.48 -5.32
N CYS A 200 -9.94 -11.81 -5.93
CA CYS A 200 -11.05 -11.23 -5.19
C CYS A 200 -12.05 -12.29 -4.72
N HIS A 201 -12.31 -12.37 -3.42
CA HIS A 201 -13.26 -13.34 -2.85
C HIS A 201 -14.75 -13.04 -3.16
N LYS A 202 -15.10 -11.80 -3.51
CA LYS A 202 -16.43 -11.39 -4.00
C LYS A 202 -16.45 -11.14 -5.52
N GLY A 203 -15.34 -11.36 -6.21
CA GLY A 203 -15.19 -11.13 -7.64
C GLY A 203 -15.96 -12.15 -8.46
N LYS A 204 -16.39 -11.75 -9.67
CA LYS A 204 -16.97 -12.71 -10.62
C LYS A 204 -15.94 -13.79 -10.94
N ARG A 205 -16.32 -15.04 -10.72
CA ARG A 205 -15.44 -16.19 -10.89
C ARG A 205 -15.21 -16.49 -12.37
N GLN A 206 -13.95 -16.73 -12.73
CA GLN A 206 -13.51 -17.12 -14.07
C GLN A 206 -12.55 -18.31 -13.96
N ILE A 207 -12.54 -19.16 -14.97
CA ILE A 207 -11.61 -20.28 -15.05
C ILE A 207 -10.27 -19.72 -15.53
N GLY A 208 -9.23 -19.91 -14.73
CA GLY A 208 -7.86 -19.53 -15.04
C GLY A 208 -7.21 -20.48 -16.05
N VAL A 209 -5.96 -20.20 -16.38
CA VAL A 209 -5.25 -20.90 -17.47
C VAL A 209 -4.89 -22.35 -17.12
N HIS A 210 -4.89 -22.68 -15.83
CA HIS A 210 -4.64 -24.03 -15.31
C HIS A 210 -5.93 -24.72 -14.82
N GLY A 211 -7.11 -24.14 -15.09
CA GLY A 211 -8.41 -24.70 -14.68
C GLY A 211 -8.86 -24.32 -13.27
N GLU A 212 -8.12 -23.44 -12.60
CA GLU A 212 -8.43 -22.86 -11.29
C GLU A 212 -9.61 -21.87 -11.37
N LEU A 213 -10.39 -21.73 -10.30
CA LEU A 213 -11.47 -20.75 -10.23
C LEU A 213 -10.97 -19.48 -9.56
N VAL A 214 -10.73 -18.41 -10.32
CA VAL A 214 -10.17 -17.15 -9.80
C VAL A 214 -11.23 -16.05 -9.88
N GLY A 215 -11.41 -15.33 -8.77
CA GLY A 215 -12.17 -14.07 -8.77
C GLY A 215 -11.22 -12.91 -9.08
N ARG A 216 -11.60 -12.02 -10.00
CA ARG A 216 -10.78 -10.83 -10.32
C ARG A 216 -11.27 -9.61 -9.56
N HIS A 217 -10.35 -8.77 -9.13
CA HIS A 217 -10.69 -7.45 -8.61
C HIS A 217 -11.13 -6.54 -9.76
N GLU A 218 -12.22 -5.82 -9.55
CA GLU A 218 -12.74 -4.81 -10.48
C GLU A 218 -12.66 -3.43 -9.82
N ALA A 219 -12.06 -2.48 -10.54
CA ALA A 219 -11.84 -1.13 -10.07
C ALA A 219 -13.16 -0.40 -9.82
N LYS A 220 -13.34 0.21 -8.64
CA LYS A 220 -14.47 1.10 -8.37
C LYS A 220 -14.36 2.33 -9.26
N THR A 221 -15.41 2.58 -10.05
CA THR A 221 -15.44 3.70 -10.99
C THR A 221 -15.36 5.04 -10.25
N GLY A 222 -14.48 5.93 -10.74
CA GLY A 222 -14.28 7.26 -10.16
C GLY A 222 -13.48 7.30 -8.85
N TRP A 223 -13.05 6.16 -8.31
CA TRP A 223 -12.20 6.14 -7.11
C TRP A 223 -10.73 6.41 -7.47
N GLN A 224 -10.06 7.26 -6.68
CA GLN A 224 -8.64 7.59 -6.82
C GLN A 224 -7.98 7.66 -5.44
N VAL A 225 -6.75 7.14 -5.34
CA VAL A 225 -6.01 7.12 -4.08
C VAL A 225 -5.69 8.53 -3.59
N GLU A 226 -5.46 9.48 -4.48
CA GLU A 226 -5.18 10.88 -4.15
C GLU A 226 -6.39 11.56 -3.48
N THR A 227 -7.61 11.19 -3.89
CA THR A 227 -8.84 11.66 -3.24
C THR A 227 -8.99 11.05 -1.87
N PHE A 228 -8.71 9.75 -1.72
CA PHE A 228 -8.70 9.09 -0.42
C PHE A 228 -7.71 9.74 0.56
N LEU A 229 -6.47 10.01 0.13
CA LEU A 229 -5.46 10.65 0.98
C LEU A 229 -5.84 12.09 1.36
N ARG A 230 -6.45 12.85 0.45
CA ARG A 230 -6.93 14.21 0.74
C ARG A 230 -8.03 14.19 1.80
N ASP A 231 -9.02 13.32 1.65
CA ASP A 231 -10.14 13.21 2.58
C ASP A 231 -9.68 12.74 3.97
N LEU A 232 -8.72 11.80 4.00
CA LEU A 232 -8.06 11.35 5.23
C LEU A 232 -7.33 12.51 5.95
N GLY A 233 -6.79 13.47 5.20
CA GLY A 233 -6.15 14.67 5.78
C GLY A 233 -7.13 15.68 6.37
N VAL A 234 -8.39 15.69 5.92
CA VAL A 234 -9.44 16.56 6.46
C VAL A 234 -10.05 15.94 7.72
N ASP A 235 -10.23 14.61 7.73
CA ASP A 235 -10.81 13.90 8.85
C ASP A 235 -9.81 13.68 9.99
N LYS A 236 -9.84 14.59 10.98
CA LYS A 236 -8.99 14.52 12.20
C LYS A 236 -9.28 13.31 13.09
N SER A 237 -10.36 12.56 12.86
CA SER A 237 -10.64 11.34 13.62
C SER A 237 -9.70 10.19 13.23
N MET A 238 -9.12 10.24 12.03
CA MET A 238 -8.28 9.19 11.49
C MET A 238 -6.80 9.47 11.71
N SER A 239 -6.07 8.40 12.06
CA SER A 239 -4.62 8.49 12.25
C SER A 239 -3.88 8.14 10.97
N TRP A 240 -2.98 9.02 10.53
CA TRP A 240 -2.01 8.72 9.47
C TRP A 240 -1.15 7.48 9.78
N ASN A 241 -0.97 7.15 11.06
CA ASN A 241 -0.30 5.91 11.48
C ASN A 241 -1.09 4.67 11.04
N ALA A 242 -2.40 4.66 11.28
CA ALA A 242 -3.26 3.54 10.92
C ALA A 242 -3.39 3.40 9.39
N ALA A 243 -3.50 4.53 8.69
CA ALA A 243 -3.53 4.55 7.24
C ALA A 243 -2.24 4.00 6.61
N TYR A 244 -1.07 4.30 7.21
CA TYR A 244 0.21 3.72 6.77
C TYR A 244 0.18 2.19 6.86
N TRP A 245 -0.15 1.63 8.02
CA TRP A 245 -0.14 0.17 8.21
C TRP A 245 -1.26 -0.53 7.43
N TYR A 246 -2.40 0.12 7.23
CA TYR A 246 -3.45 -0.36 6.32
C TYR A 246 -2.92 -0.49 4.88
N ILE A 247 -2.42 0.62 4.30
CA ILE A 247 -1.90 0.61 2.91
C ILE A 247 -0.70 -0.32 2.78
N TRP A 248 0.22 -0.30 3.75
CA TRP A 248 1.38 -1.17 3.75
C TRP A 248 0.97 -2.64 3.79
N GLY A 249 -0.01 -2.98 4.64
CA GLY A 249 -0.57 -4.32 4.72
C GLY A 249 -1.16 -4.80 3.40
N VAL A 250 -1.88 -3.94 2.67
CA VAL A 250 -2.41 -4.24 1.33
C VAL A 250 -1.29 -4.51 0.32
N THR A 251 -0.19 -3.77 0.41
CA THR A 251 0.89 -3.83 -0.59
C THR A 251 1.81 -5.04 -0.46
N LYS A 252 1.64 -5.83 0.59
CA LYS A 252 2.53 -6.92 0.96
C LYS A 252 1.77 -8.22 1.01
N TYR A 253 2.31 -9.21 0.30
CA TYR A 253 1.75 -10.55 0.20
C TYR A 253 2.78 -11.57 0.62
N PHE A 254 2.34 -12.70 1.18
CA PHE A 254 3.20 -13.82 1.56
C PHE A 254 2.48 -15.14 1.32
N HIS A 255 3.22 -16.24 1.20
CA HIS A 255 2.64 -17.58 1.11
C HIS A 255 2.48 -18.18 2.51
N CYS A 256 1.29 -18.71 2.78
CA CYS A 256 0.99 -19.35 4.06
C CYS A 256 1.32 -20.85 4.02
N SER A 257 2.03 -21.35 5.03
CA SER A 257 2.37 -22.76 5.18
C SER A 257 1.17 -23.64 5.56
N VAL A 258 0.09 -23.04 6.09
CA VAL A 258 -1.12 -23.73 6.55
C VAL A 258 -2.12 -23.88 5.41
N CYS A 259 -2.64 -22.76 4.88
CA CYS A 259 -3.64 -22.79 3.81
C CYS A 259 -3.04 -22.96 2.41
N LYS A 260 -1.71 -22.86 2.26
CA LYS A 260 -0.97 -22.93 0.98
C LYS A 260 -1.35 -21.84 -0.04
N HIS A 261 -2.12 -20.85 0.38
CA HIS A 261 -2.48 -19.70 -0.45
C HIS A 261 -1.56 -18.50 -0.20
N ARG A 262 -1.56 -17.60 -1.17
CA ARG A 262 -0.94 -16.28 -1.08
C ARG A 262 -1.94 -15.33 -0.42
N CYS A 263 -1.50 -14.66 0.63
CA CYS A 263 -2.36 -13.89 1.53
C CYS A 263 -1.80 -12.48 1.70
N SER A 264 -2.69 -11.51 1.90
CA SER A 264 -2.31 -10.14 2.30
C SER A 264 -1.92 -10.13 3.77
N LEU A 265 -1.06 -9.19 4.18
CA LEU A 265 -0.80 -8.97 5.60
C LEU A 265 -2.07 -8.56 6.37
N LEU A 266 -3.06 -7.96 5.70
CA LEU A 266 -4.35 -7.65 6.34
C LEU A 266 -5.15 -8.88 6.75
N GLU A 267 -4.88 -10.03 6.13
CA GLU A 267 -5.59 -11.29 6.41
C GLU A 267 -4.87 -12.12 7.46
N LEU A 268 -3.83 -11.59 8.13
CA LEU A 268 -2.90 -12.35 8.98
C LEU A 268 -3.60 -13.21 10.05
N GLU A 269 -4.75 -12.77 10.59
CA GLU A 269 -5.50 -13.48 11.63
C GLU A 269 -6.60 -14.42 11.09
N ASP A 270 -6.84 -14.42 9.77
CA ASP A 270 -8.00 -15.06 9.12
C ASP A 270 -7.64 -16.32 8.30
N CYS A 271 -6.70 -17.15 8.76
CA CYS A 271 -6.32 -18.38 8.07
C CYS A 271 -7.37 -19.49 8.27
N ALA A 272 -8.28 -19.63 7.31
CA ALA A 272 -9.18 -20.77 7.25
C ALA A 272 -8.47 -22.01 6.66
N TYR A 273 -8.45 -23.12 7.39
CA TYR A 273 -7.88 -24.39 6.92
C TYR A 273 -8.66 -25.64 7.37
N HIS A 274 -8.43 -26.76 6.67
CA HIS A 274 -8.93 -28.08 7.05
C HIS A 274 -7.81 -28.90 7.71
N PRO A 275 -7.91 -29.28 8.99
CA PRO A 275 -6.91 -30.13 9.65
C PRO A 275 -7.02 -31.61 9.21
N GLY A 276 -8.16 -32.00 8.62
CA GLY A 276 -8.42 -33.37 8.23
C GLY A 276 -7.81 -33.72 6.88
N THR A 277 -7.31 -34.95 6.75
CA THR A 277 -6.86 -35.50 5.48
C THR A 277 -8.01 -35.70 4.49
N ILE A 278 -7.65 -35.75 3.21
CA ILE A 278 -8.58 -36.06 2.13
C ILE A 278 -8.90 -37.56 2.15
N VAL A 279 -10.18 -37.91 2.19
CA VAL A 279 -10.69 -39.29 2.17
C VAL A 279 -11.53 -39.50 0.90
N GLY A 280 -11.30 -40.63 0.23
CA GLY A 280 -11.96 -40.99 -1.03
C GLY A 280 -11.24 -40.48 -2.28
N HIS A 281 -11.78 -40.78 -3.46
CA HIS A 281 -11.19 -40.42 -4.75
C HIS A 281 -12.22 -39.80 -5.69
N GLY A 282 -11.75 -38.92 -6.59
CA GLY A 282 -12.57 -38.26 -7.60
C GLY A 282 -13.69 -37.39 -6.99
N PRO A 283 -14.92 -37.38 -7.55
CA PRO A 283 -16.02 -36.53 -7.09
C PRO A 283 -16.56 -36.89 -5.70
N ALA A 284 -16.10 -37.99 -5.11
CA ALA A 284 -16.44 -38.40 -3.75
C ALA A 284 -15.40 -37.99 -2.70
N ALA A 285 -14.30 -37.36 -3.11
CA ALA A 285 -13.26 -36.88 -2.20
C ALA A 285 -13.83 -35.88 -1.19
N LYS A 286 -13.53 -36.07 0.10
CA LYS A 286 -14.02 -35.24 1.21
C LYS A 286 -12.92 -35.01 2.24
N TYR A 287 -13.03 -33.92 2.99
CA TYR A 287 -12.19 -33.70 4.17
C TYR A 287 -12.67 -34.53 5.36
N SER A 288 -11.78 -35.29 6.01
CA SER A 288 -12.13 -36.09 7.20
C SER A 288 -12.56 -35.24 8.40
N CYS A 289 -12.16 -33.97 8.49
CA CYS A 289 -12.47 -33.11 9.63
C CYS A 289 -13.91 -32.58 9.66
N CYS A 290 -14.54 -32.36 8.50
CA CYS A 290 -15.88 -31.77 8.40
C CYS A 290 -16.78 -32.42 7.35
N SER A 291 -16.29 -33.45 6.66
CA SER A 291 -16.97 -34.15 5.56
C SER A 291 -17.34 -33.28 4.35
N ALA A 292 -16.79 -32.06 4.25
CA ALA A 292 -16.96 -31.20 3.10
C ALA A 292 -16.37 -31.87 1.85
N ARG A 293 -17.10 -31.83 0.73
CA ARG A 293 -16.66 -32.41 -0.55
C ARG A 293 -15.62 -31.52 -1.20
N ILE A 294 -14.63 -32.14 -1.82
CA ILE A 294 -13.58 -31.48 -2.57
C ILE A 294 -14.00 -31.45 -4.02
N PHE A 295 -14.31 -30.26 -4.53
CA PHE A 295 -14.55 -30.05 -5.95
C PHE A 295 -13.21 -29.67 -6.61
N SER A 296 -12.78 -30.44 -7.61
CA SER A 296 -11.47 -30.29 -8.27
C SER A 296 -11.24 -28.94 -8.98
N ALA A 297 -12.31 -28.16 -9.19
CA ALA A 297 -12.25 -26.84 -9.82
C ALA A 297 -12.43 -25.69 -8.82
N ASP A 298 -12.60 -25.98 -7.54
CA ASP A 298 -13.10 -25.01 -6.55
C ASP A 298 -12.04 -24.77 -5.49
N GLU A 299 -11.03 -23.95 -5.83
CA GLU A 299 -10.09 -23.42 -4.83
C GLU A 299 -10.80 -22.59 -3.74
N ILE A 300 -12.09 -22.24 -3.92
CA ILE A 300 -12.87 -21.41 -2.99
C ILE A 300 -13.98 -22.18 -2.23
N SER A 301 -14.14 -23.49 -2.39
CA SER A 301 -14.83 -24.29 -1.35
C SER A 301 -13.95 -24.50 -0.10
N MET A 302 -13.04 -23.56 0.19
CA MET A 302 -11.96 -23.63 1.17
C MET A 302 -12.10 -22.59 2.28
N HIS A 303 -13.33 -22.28 2.72
CA HIS A 303 -13.49 -21.85 4.11
C HIS A 303 -13.19 -23.08 4.95
N GLY A 304 -11.91 -23.22 5.30
CA GLY A 304 -11.48 -24.26 6.19
C GLY A 304 -12.37 -24.34 7.42
N CYS A 305 -12.62 -25.56 7.89
CA CYS A 305 -13.54 -25.74 9.01
C CYS A 305 -12.95 -25.27 10.36
N LYS A 306 -11.68 -24.82 10.37
CA LYS A 306 -11.02 -24.17 11.49
C LYS A 306 -10.31 -22.92 11.02
N THR A 307 -10.18 -21.95 11.92
CA THR A 307 -9.42 -20.72 11.73
C THR A 307 -8.18 -20.70 12.62
N THR A 308 -7.11 -20.09 12.13
CA THR A 308 -5.88 -19.81 12.87
C THR A 308 -5.20 -18.59 12.26
N ALA A 309 -4.08 -18.13 12.82
CA ALA A 309 -3.28 -17.10 12.17
C ALA A 309 -2.48 -17.71 11.01
N HIS A 310 -2.33 -16.96 9.92
CA HIS A 310 -1.46 -17.37 8.83
C HIS A 310 -0.01 -17.46 9.30
N VAL A 311 0.71 -18.47 8.81
CA VAL A 311 2.13 -18.69 9.11
C VAL A 311 2.90 -18.58 7.81
N ALA A 312 3.82 -17.63 7.71
CA ALA A 312 4.66 -17.46 6.53
C ALA A 312 5.53 -18.70 6.27
N ILE A 313 5.75 -19.03 5.01
CA ILE A 313 6.80 -20.00 4.63
C ILE A 313 8.15 -19.29 4.77
N ASP A 314 9.12 -19.92 5.46
CA ASP A 314 10.38 -19.31 5.95
C ASP A 314 11.20 -18.51 4.92
N ASP A 315 11.01 -18.73 3.62
CA ASP A 315 11.77 -18.08 2.54
C ASP A 315 11.07 -16.83 1.94
N ASP A 316 9.76 -16.65 2.16
CA ASP A 316 8.99 -15.58 1.53
C ASP A 316 8.57 -14.52 2.56
N ARG A 317 9.33 -13.42 2.62
CA ARG A 317 8.97 -12.18 3.33
C ARG A 317 8.63 -12.34 4.82
N HIS A 318 9.22 -13.33 5.49
CA HIS A 318 9.05 -13.56 6.93
C HIS A 318 9.31 -12.30 7.78
N SER A 319 10.24 -11.45 7.37
CA SER A 319 10.52 -10.16 8.02
C SER A 319 9.34 -9.17 7.97
N ASP A 320 8.62 -9.12 6.85
CA ASP A 320 7.48 -8.21 6.68
C ASP A 320 6.29 -8.70 7.53
N VAL A 321 6.07 -10.01 7.58
CA VAL A 321 5.05 -10.64 8.44
C VAL A 321 5.36 -10.39 9.93
N SER A 322 6.61 -10.61 10.34
CA SER A 322 7.05 -10.36 11.73
C SER A 322 6.86 -8.91 12.14
N ARG A 323 7.25 -7.96 11.27
CA ARG A 323 7.05 -6.52 11.50
C ARG A 323 5.57 -6.18 11.65
N PHE A 324 4.73 -6.65 10.73
CA PHE A 324 3.29 -6.41 10.80
C PHE A 324 2.67 -6.97 12.08
N SER A 325 3.02 -8.22 12.42
CA SER A 325 2.53 -8.90 13.62
C SER A 325 2.87 -8.11 14.89
N ASN A 326 4.09 -7.58 14.98
CA ASN A 326 4.51 -6.76 16.13
C ASN A 326 3.72 -5.44 16.23
N ILE A 327 3.21 -4.93 15.12
CA ILE A 327 2.45 -3.68 15.08
C ILE A 327 1.00 -3.92 15.45
N VAL A 328 0.36 -4.91 14.84
CA VAL A 328 -1.07 -5.15 15.04
C VAL A 328 -1.38 -5.75 16.41
N THR A 329 -0.39 -6.35 17.08
CA THR A 329 -0.48 -6.77 18.49
C THR A 329 -0.49 -5.61 19.48
N LEU A 330 -0.21 -4.37 19.04
CA LEU A 330 -0.35 -3.20 19.91
C LEU A 330 -1.83 -2.89 20.21
N PRO A 331 -2.15 -2.40 21.43
CA PRO A 331 -3.52 -2.11 21.82
C PRO A 331 -4.24 -1.15 20.86
N GLY A 332 -5.40 -1.57 20.36
CA GLY A 332 -6.25 -0.72 19.53
C GLY A 332 -5.81 -0.59 18.07
N MET A 333 -4.75 -1.29 17.63
CA MET A 333 -4.16 -1.07 16.30
C MET A 333 -5.05 -1.64 15.18
N TRP A 334 -5.56 -2.86 15.35
CA TRP A 334 -6.50 -3.46 14.40
C TRP A 334 -7.78 -2.63 14.24
N GLU A 335 -8.36 -2.14 15.35
CA GLU A 335 -9.56 -1.30 15.29
C GLU A 335 -9.30 -0.01 14.51
N LYS A 336 -8.10 0.58 14.66
CA LYS A 336 -7.71 1.77 13.90
C LYS A 336 -7.50 1.46 12.42
N ILE A 337 -6.89 0.32 12.08
CA ILE A 337 -6.72 -0.12 10.67
C ILE A 337 -8.09 -0.34 10.02
N HIS A 338 -9.01 -1.06 10.68
CA HIS A 338 -10.35 -1.27 10.17
C HIS A 338 -11.20 0.00 10.11
N ALA A 339 -10.95 0.99 10.98
CA ALA A 339 -11.56 2.30 10.86
C ALA A 339 -11.13 2.99 9.56
N CYS A 340 -9.83 2.94 9.21
CA CYS A 340 -9.33 3.44 7.93
C CYS A 340 -9.92 2.68 6.73
N GLU A 341 -10.03 1.35 6.82
CA GLU A 341 -10.68 0.51 5.81
C GLU A 341 -12.15 0.91 5.60
N LYS A 342 -12.88 1.19 6.68
CA LYS A 342 -14.28 1.61 6.62
C LYS A 342 -14.44 2.97 5.92
N VAL A 343 -13.54 3.91 6.17
CA VAL A 343 -13.50 5.21 5.45
C VAL A 343 -13.24 4.98 3.97
N ALA A 344 -12.28 4.12 3.62
CA ALA A 344 -12.01 3.77 2.23
C ALA A 344 -13.24 3.16 1.53
N ARG A 345 -13.94 2.23 2.19
CA ARG A 345 -15.17 1.59 1.70
C ARG A 345 -16.31 2.59 1.46
N ALA A 346 -16.45 3.58 2.35
CA ALA A 346 -17.48 4.60 2.25
C ALA A 346 -17.28 5.58 1.07
N GLN A 347 -16.08 5.64 0.48
CA GLN A 347 -15.80 6.54 -0.65
C GLN A 347 -16.25 5.98 -2.00
N GLY A 348 -16.84 6.85 -2.83
CA GLY A 348 -17.37 6.52 -4.15
C GLY A 348 -18.83 6.05 -4.13
N SER A 349 -19.45 5.94 -5.29
CA SER A 349 -20.87 5.55 -5.41
C SER A 349 -21.19 4.24 -4.69
N PRO A 350 -22.37 4.11 -4.06
CA PRO A 350 -22.78 2.87 -3.41
C PRO A 350 -22.76 1.72 -4.43
N SER A 351 -22.19 0.59 -4.01
CA SER A 351 -22.15 -0.65 -4.77
C SER A 351 -23.59 -1.06 -5.13
N SER A 352 -23.88 -1.24 -6.41
CA SER A 352 -25.20 -1.71 -6.91
C SER A 352 -25.44 -3.20 -6.64
N GLY A 353 -24.93 -3.71 -5.51
CA GLY A 353 -24.76 -5.13 -5.21
C GLY A 353 -25.59 -5.65 -4.03
N ASP A 354 -26.45 -4.84 -3.42
CA ASP A 354 -27.38 -5.28 -2.36
C ASP A 354 -28.64 -5.98 -2.92
N ALA A 355 -28.51 -6.62 -4.07
CA ALA A 355 -29.46 -7.61 -4.56
C ALA A 355 -28.88 -9.02 -4.32
N GLY A 356 -29.07 -9.52 -3.09
CA GLY A 356 -29.13 -10.94 -2.76
C GLY A 356 -28.18 -11.89 -3.48
N GLY A 357 -26.90 -11.89 -3.11
CA GLY A 357 -25.88 -12.81 -3.63
C GLY A 357 -25.39 -13.84 -2.61
N GLY A 358 -26.25 -14.31 -1.71
CA GLY A 358 -25.95 -15.29 -0.68
C GLY A 358 -26.92 -16.47 -0.68
N GLY A 359 -27.47 -16.83 -1.84
CA GLY A 359 -28.20 -18.08 -1.97
C GLY A 359 -27.20 -19.23 -1.96
N ARG A 360 -27.15 -20.00 -0.86
CA ARG A 360 -26.55 -21.34 -0.88
C ARG A 360 -27.09 -22.06 -2.12
N ILE A 361 -26.24 -22.33 -3.10
CA ILE A 361 -26.54 -23.38 -4.07
C ILE A 361 -26.46 -24.65 -3.24
N ASP A 362 -27.62 -25.19 -2.86
CA ASP A 362 -27.67 -26.50 -2.21
C ASP A 362 -27.16 -27.53 -3.23
N VAL A 363 -25.89 -27.88 -3.16
CA VAL A 363 -25.25 -28.83 -4.09
C VAL A 363 -25.94 -30.21 -4.03
N SER A 364 -26.70 -30.47 -2.96
CA SER A 364 -27.58 -31.65 -2.81
C SER A 364 -28.72 -31.67 -3.83
N SER A 365 -29.12 -30.51 -4.33
CA SER A 365 -30.15 -30.37 -5.38
C SER A 365 -29.61 -30.52 -6.80
N LEU A 366 -28.28 -30.43 -7.00
CA LEU A 366 -27.61 -30.67 -8.28
C LEU A 366 -27.24 -32.15 -8.50
N PHE A 367 -27.05 -32.91 -7.43
CA PHE A 367 -26.78 -34.35 -7.48
C PHE A 367 -27.53 -35.09 -6.37
N PRO A 368 -28.80 -35.47 -6.60
CA PRO A 368 -29.55 -36.27 -5.64
C PRO A 368 -28.87 -37.64 -5.43
N PRO A 369 -28.77 -38.15 -4.20
CA PRO A 369 -28.30 -39.52 -3.97
C PRO A 369 -29.26 -40.53 -4.64
N PRO A 370 -28.77 -41.67 -5.16
CA PRO A 370 -29.65 -42.69 -5.73
C PRO A 370 -30.57 -43.23 -4.63
N GLN A 371 -31.87 -42.98 -4.77
CA GLN A 371 -32.89 -43.49 -3.87
C GLN A 371 -33.07 -45.01 -4.08
N PRO A 372 -33.15 -45.82 -3.00
CA PRO A 372 -33.49 -47.23 -3.12
C PRO A 372 -34.95 -47.38 -3.56
N LYS A 373 -35.19 -48.16 -4.63
CA LYS A 373 -36.53 -48.48 -5.11
C LYS A 373 -37.31 -49.21 -4.00
N LYS A 374 -38.49 -48.70 -3.66
CA LYS A 374 -39.53 -49.47 -2.97
C LYS A 374 -40.83 -49.42 -3.76
N ASP A 375 -41.46 -50.59 -3.81
CA ASP A 375 -42.56 -50.97 -4.66
C ASP A 375 -43.87 -50.22 -4.42
N VAL A 376 -44.66 -50.24 -5.49
CA VAL A 376 -45.98 -49.65 -5.72
C VAL A 376 -47.06 -50.29 -4.85
N THR A 377 -47.97 -49.48 -4.28
CA THR A 377 -49.44 -49.75 -4.28
C THR A 377 -50.27 -48.47 -3.99
N SER A 378 -51.46 -48.45 -4.61
CA SER A 378 -52.57 -47.46 -4.74
C SER A 378 -53.08 -46.77 -3.45
N ALA A 379 -53.92 -45.71 -3.43
CA ALA A 379 -55.05 -45.24 -4.27
C ALA A 379 -55.31 -43.72 -4.01
N VAL A 380 -55.65 -42.87 -4.99
CA VAL A 380 -57.00 -42.30 -5.33
C VAL A 380 -57.72 -41.73 -4.09
N GLU A 381 -57.98 -40.42 -3.94
CA GLU A 381 -59.00 -39.62 -4.65
C GLU A 381 -58.72 -38.10 -4.68
N ARG A 382 -59.24 -37.47 -5.74
CA ARG A 382 -59.37 -36.03 -6.01
C ARG A 382 -60.45 -35.40 -5.11
N GLU A 383 -60.31 -34.13 -4.76
CA GLU A 383 -61.20 -33.08 -5.31
C GLU A 383 -60.69 -31.65 -5.07
N LEU A 384 -61.04 -30.78 -6.03
CA LEU A 384 -60.57 -29.42 -6.24
C LEU A 384 -61.45 -28.39 -5.53
N SER A 385 -60.85 -27.32 -5.00
CA SER A 385 -61.23 -25.95 -5.44
C SER A 385 -60.31 -24.84 -4.91
N SER A 386 -59.59 -24.24 -5.87
CA SER A 386 -59.69 -22.82 -6.24
C SER A 386 -59.39 -21.72 -5.21
N ARG A 387 -58.23 -21.04 -5.38
CA ARG A 387 -58.17 -19.57 -5.60
C ARG A 387 -56.78 -19.09 -6.05
N LYS A 388 -56.73 -18.72 -7.35
CA LYS A 388 -56.00 -17.64 -8.06
C LYS A 388 -54.63 -17.18 -7.53
N LEU A 389 -53.63 -17.15 -8.44
CA LEU A 389 -53.08 -15.91 -9.04
C LEU A 389 -52.30 -16.23 -10.34
N ASN A 390 -52.44 -15.35 -11.33
CA ASN A 390 -51.96 -15.46 -12.71
C ASN A 390 -50.47 -15.07 -12.89
N ALA A 391 -49.84 -15.67 -13.92
CA ALA A 391 -49.09 -15.01 -15.02
C ALA A 391 -47.67 -15.54 -15.30
N GLY A 392 -47.54 -16.33 -16.38
CA GLY A 392 -46.61 -16.10 -17.51
C GLY A 392 -45.12 -16.43 -17.37
N GLY A 393 -44.64 -17.48 -18.06
CA GLY A 393 -43.22 -17.67 -18.36
C GLY A 393 -42.81 -19.07 -18.84
N GLU A 394 -43.37 -19.58 -19.95
CA GLU A 394 -42.87 -20.82 -20.58
C GLU A 394 -41.79 -20.50 -21.63
N GLY A 395 -40.58 -21.08 -21.48
CA GLY A 395 -39.55 -20.99 -22.52
C GLY A 395 -38.12 -21.44 -22.15
N GLY A 396 -37.91 -22.44 -21.27
CA GLY A 396 -36.54 -22.86 -20.88
C GLY A 396 -36.24 -24.37 -20.89
N SER A 397 -37.26 -25.22 -20.83
CA SER A 397 -37.06 -26.65 -20.52
C SER A 397 -36.56 -27.51 -21.70
N SER A 398 -36.86 -27.11 -22.95
CA SER A 398 -36.51 -27.89 -24.14
C SER A 398 -35.04 -27.72 -24.57
N GLY A 399 -34.49 -26.50 -24.45
CA GLY A 399 -33.08 -26.21 -24.76
C GLY A 399 -32.13 -26.86 -23.75
N TYR A 400 -32.49 -26.81 -22.46
CA TYR A 400 -31.70 -27.37 -21.37
C TYR A 400 -31.58 -28.91 -21.46
N ARG A 401 -32.67 -29.63 -21.80
CA ARG A 401 -32.61 -31.09 -22.04
C ARG A 401 -31.75 -31.47 -23.24
N LYS A 402 -31.76 -30.68 -24.31
CA LYS A 402 -30.92 -30.92 -25.49
C LYS A 402 -29.44 -30.70 -25.16
N GLN A 403 -29.13 -29.65 -24.40
CA GLN A 403 -27.76 -29.33 -23.98
C GLN A 403 -27.18 -30.38 -23.01
N CYS A 404 -27.97 -30.87 -22.05
CA CYS A 404 -27.57 -32.00 -21.19
C CYS A 404 -27.31 -33.29 -21.99
N LYS A 405 -28.10 -33.57 -23.04
CA LYS A 405 -27.88 -34.73 -23.91
C LYS A 405 -26.56 -34.63 -24.69
N VAL A 406 -26.24 -33.44 -25.19
CA VAL A 406 -24.98 -33.17 -25.90
C VAL A 406 -23.78 -33.35 -24.97
N LEU A 407 -23.83 -32.81 -23.75
CA LEU A 407 -22.76 -32.98 -22.77
C LEU A 407 -22.57 -34.44 -22.34
N GLN A 408 -23.66 -35.21 -22.20
CA GLN A 408 -23.57 -36.65 -21.91
C GLN A 408 -22.98 -37.46 -23.07
N LEU A 409 -23.25 -37.07 -24.32
CA LEU A 409 -22.64 -37.69 -25.50
C LEU A 409 -21.14 -37.36 -25.57
N GLN A 410 -20.76 -36.10 -25.32
CA GLN A 410 -19.36 -35.66 -25.30
C GLN A 410 -18.54 -36.38 -24.22
N GLU A 411 -19.11 -36.59 -23.03
CA GLU A 411 -18.41 -37.32 -21.96
C GLU A 411 -18.26 -38.82 -22.28
N LYS A 412 -19.26 -39.43 -22.93
CA LYS A 412 -19.15 -40.81 -23.43
C LYS A 412 -18.07 -40.95 -24.50
N ASP A 413 -17.97 -39.99 -25.42
CA ASP A 413 -16.95 -39.98 -26.46
C ASP A 413 -15.55 -39.74 -25.87
N ARG A 414 -15.43 -38.88 -24.85
CA ARG A 414 -14.18 -38.64 -24.12
C ARG A 414 -13.66 -39.91 -23.45
N ILE A 415 -14.53 -40.66 -22.76
CA ILE A 415 -14.18 -41.93 -22.11
C ILE A 415 -13.77 -42.96 -23.16
N ARG A 416 -14.52 -43.07 -24.26
CA ARG A 416 -14.20 -44.00 -25.36
C ARG A 416 -12.85 -43.71 -26.00
N CYS A 417 -12.49 -42.44 -26.19
CA CYS A 417 -11.18 -42.04 -26.70
C CYS A 417 -10.04 -42.35 -25.71
N GLN A 418 -10.28 -42.20 -24.40
CA GLN A 418 -9.30 -42.57 -23.37
C GLN A 418 -9.07 -44.09 -23.31
N ASP A 419 -10.12 -44.89 -23.46
CA ASP A 419 -10.01 -46.35 -23.49
C ASP A 419 -9.30 -46.84 -24.76
N LEU A 420 -9.59 -46.24 -25.92
CA LEU A 420 -8.87 -46.51 -27.18
C LEU A 420 -7.39 -46.13 -27.07
N ALA A 421 -7.07 -44.97 -26.51
CA ALA A 421 -5.69 -44.55 -26.29
C ALA A 421 -4.94 -45.51 -25.34
N ARG A 422 -5.60 -45.98 -24.29
CA ARG A 422 -5.03 -46.97 -23.36
C ARG A 422 -4.83 -48.33 -24.02
N GLN A 423 -5.74 -48.78 -24.87
CA GLN A 423 -5.58 -50.03 -25.64
C GLN A 423 -4.43 -49.93 -26.65
N LEU A 424 -4.28 -48.82 -27.36
CA LEU A 424 -3.18 -48.59 -28.30
C LEU A 424 -1.81 -48.52 -27.59
N LEU A 425 -1.76 -47.99 -26.37
CA LEU A 425 -0.55 -47.99 -25.55
C LEU A 425 -0.18 -49.39 -25.05
N LEU A 426 -1.17 -50.26 -24.81
CA LEU A 426 -0.95 -51.65 -24.40
C LEU A 426 -0.53 -52.55 -25.58
N GLN A 427 -0.92 -52.23 -26.82
CA GLN A 427 -0.48 -52.93 -28.03
C GLN A 427 0.93 -52.52 -28.52
N ARG A 428 1.51 -51.46 -27.95
CA ARG A 428 2.90 -51.00 -28.23
C ARG A 428 3.95 -51.58 -27.27
N LYS A 429 3.54 -52.41 -26.30
CA LYS A 429 4.43 -53.27 -25.52
C LYS A 429 4.31 -54.68 -26.05
#